data_AF-A9XNJ7-F1
#
_entry.id   AF-A9XNJ7-F1
#
_cell.length_a   1.000
_cell.length_b   1.000
_cell.length_c   1.000
_cell.angle_alpha   90.00
_cell.angle_beta   90.00
_cell.angle_gamma   90.00
#
_symmetry.space_group_name_H-M   'P 1'
#
loop_
_entity.id
_entity.type
_entity.pdbx_description
1 polymer ?
#
loop_
_entity_poly.entity_id
_entity_poly.type
_entity_poly.pdbx_seq_one_letter_code
_entity_poly.pdbx_strand_id
1 'polypeptide(L)' 'VWAQSSTFPQFKPEEITAVMNDFAEPGTLAPTGLFLGGTKYMVIQGEPGAVIRGKKGSGGVTVKKTGQAL' A
#
# COMPACT_ATOMS: atom_id res chain seq x y z
N VAL A 1 -13.26 -2.84 -5.61
CA VAL A 1 -13.13 -3.75 -4.45
C VAL A 1 -13.67 -5.12 -4.86
N TRP A 2 -12.94 -6.20 -4.63
CA TRP A 2 -13.45 -7.57 -4.82
C TRP A 2 -14.07 -8.12 -3.53
N ALA A 3 -13.39 -7.94 -2.40
CA ALA A 3 -13.90 -8.19 -1.06
C ALA A 3 -13.14 -7.32 -0.04
N GLN A 4 -13.73 -7.06 1.12
CA GLN A 4 -13.07 -6.38 2.25
C GLN A 4 -13.68 -6.84 3.58
N SER A 5 -12.93 -6.74 4.68
CA SER A 5 -13.47 -6.97 6.03
C SER A 5 -14.33 -5.79 6.49
N SER A 6 -15.19 -6.01 7.49
CA SER A 6 -16.09 -4.98 8.03
C SER A 6 -15.36 -3.77 8.64
N THR A 7 -14.12 -3.97 9.09
CA THR A 7 -13.28 -2.93 9.68
C THR A 7 -12.17 -2.46 8.75
N PHE A 8 -12.21 -2.85 7.47
CA PHE A 8 -11.23 -2.37 6.49
C PHE A 8 -11.44 -0.86 6.28
N PRO A 9 -10.37 -0.04 6.33
CA PRO A 9 -10.52 1.40 6.23
C PRO A 9 -11.02 1.81 4.84
N GLN A 10 -11.90 2.81 4.81
CA GLN A 10 -12.34 3.43 3.56
C GLN A 10 -11.15 4.16 2.94
N PHE A 11 -10.63 3.65 1.83
CA PHE A 11 -9.53 4.27 1.10
C PHE A 11 -10.03 5.18 -0.02
N LYS A 12 -9.16 6.06 -0.49
CA LYS A 12 -9.40 6.92 -1.65
C LYS A 12 -8.79 6.32 -2.92
N PRO A 13 -9.34 6.61 -4.11
CA PRO A 13 -8.76 6.13 -5.37
C PRO A 13 -7.28 6.50 -5.55
N GLU A 14 -6.88 7.70 -5.11
CA GLU A 14 -5.50 8.19 -5.25
C GLU A 14 -4.50 7.37 -4.43
N GLU A 15 -4.93 6.83 -3.29
CA GLU A 15 -4.13 5.96 -2.43
C GLU A 15 -3.81 4.63 -3.15
N ILE A 16 -4.81 4.06 -3.84
CA ILE A 16 -4.62 2.82 -4.61
C ILE A 16 -3.79 3.08 -5.87
N THR A 17 -3.99 4.20 -6.55
CA THR A 17 -3.15 4.61 -7.69
C THR A 17 -1.69 4.73 -7.28
N ALA A 18 -1.39 5.34 -6.12
CA ALA A 18 -0.02 5.45 -5.63
C ALA A 18 0.62 4.08 -5.33
N VAL A 19 -0.15 3.13 -4.78
CA VAL A 19 0.28 1.74 -4.59
C VAL A 19 0.57 1.05 -5.94
N MET A 20 -0.31 1.22 -6.93
CA MET A 20 -0.10 0.66 -8.26
C MET A 20 1.13 1.24 -8.96
N ASN A 21 1.36 2.54 -8.79
CA ASN A 21 2.55 3.22 -9.31
C ASN A 21 3.83 2.69 -8.65
N ASP A 22 3.84 2.44 -7.34
CA ASP A 22 5.03 1.88 -6.68
C ASP A 22 5.32 0.43 -7.08
N PHE A 23 4.30 -0.34 -7.45
CA PHE A 23 4.54 -1.64 -8.08
C PHE A 23 5.08 -1.55 -9.51
N ALA A 24 4.78 -0.48 -10.25
CA ALA A 24 5.31 -0.26 -11.60
C ALA A 24 6.71 0.34 -11.57
N GLU A 25 6.95 1.26 -10.63
CA GLU A 25 8.20 1.98 -10.39
C GLU A 25 8.52 1.92 -8.88
N PRO A 26 9.29 0.90 -8.44
CA PRO A 26 9.60 0.69 -7.03
C PRO A 26 10.31 1.90 -6.40
N GLY A 27 9.76 2.39 -5.28
CA GLY A 27 10.34 3.47 -4.49
C GLY A 27 9.64 4.82 -4.64
N THR A 28 8.64 4.94 -5.51
CA THR A 28 7.85 6.18 -5.67
C THR A 28 7.10 6.58 -4.40
N LEU A 29 6.77 5.62 -3.52
CA LEU A 29 6.14 5.89 -2.22
C LEU A 29 7.13 6.26 -1.11
N ALA A 30 8.45 6.06 -1.29
CA ALA A 30 9.42 6.31 -0.23
C ALA A 30 9.44 7.78 0.28
N PRO A 31 9.35 8.82 -0.59
CA PRO A 31 9.36 10.21 -0.15
C PRO A 31 8.06 10.66 0.53
N THR A 32 6.91 10.17 0.06
CA THR A 32 5.58 10.63 0.50
C THR A 32 5.00 9.77 1.63
N GLY A 33 5.34 8.49 1.66
CA GLY A 33 4.77 7.44 2.51
C GLY A 33 3.59 6.73 1.85
N LEU A 34 3.32 5.51 2.30
CA LEU A 34 2.15 4.75 1.91
C LEU A 34 0.92 5.26 2.66
N PHE A 35 -0.10 5.74 1.95
CA PHE A 35 -1.37 6.12 2.56
C PHE A 35 -2.42 5.02 2.33
N LEU A 36 -3.17 4.69 3.37
CA LEU A 36 -4.34 3.83 3.28
C LEU A 36 -5.41 4.33 4.27
N GLY A 37 -6.56 4.75 3.75
CA GLY A 37 -7.64 5.30 4.55
C GLY A 37 -7.23 6.54 5.34
N GLY A 38 -6.47 7.44 4.71
CA GLY A 38 -5.93 8.65 5.32
C GLY A 38 -4.79 8.41 6.32
N THR A 39 -4.46 7.16 6.64
CA THR A 39 -3.34 6.84 7.52
C THR A 39 -2.04 6.75 6.74
N LYS A 40 -1.05 7.57 7.11
CA LYS A 40 0.32 7.47 6.60
C LYS A 40 1.10 6.35 7.29
N TYR A 41 1.74 5.51 6.50
CA TYR A 41 2.70 4.48 6.90
C TYR A 41 4.07 4.81 6.30
N MET A 42 5.14 4.64 7.08
CA MET A 42 6.50 4.71 6.58
C MET A 42 6.80 3.48 5.74
N VAL A 43 7.23 3.67 4.50
CA VAL A 43 7.62 2.57 3.62
C VAL A 43 8.89 1.91 4.17
N ILE A 44 8.87 0.58 4.28
CA ILE A 44 10.02 -0.24 4.67
C ILE A 44 10.31 -1.26 3.56
N GLN A 45 11.44 -1.97 3.68
CA GLN A 45 11.88 -2.90 2.65
C GLN A 45 10.80 -3.94 2.28
N GLY A 46 10.38 -3.89 1.01
CA GLY A 46 9.45 -4.81 0.37
C GLY A 46 10.15 -5.80 -0.57
N GLU A 47 9.43 -6.23 -1.59
CA GLU A 47 9.94 -6.98 -2.75
C GLU A 47 9.59 -6.17 -4.01
N PRO A 48 10.57 -5.69 -4.80
CA PRO A 48 10.29 -4.87 -5.98
C PRO A 48 9.27 -5.49 -6.92
N GLY A 49 8.21 -4.74 -7.26
CA GLY A 49 7.13 -5.20 -8.14
C GLY A 49 6.20 -6.26 -7.56
N ALA A 50 6.43 -6.74 -6.33
CA ALA A 50 5.72 -7.86 -5.74
C ALA A 50 5.11 -7.56 -4.36
N VAL A 51 5.84 -6.92 -3.45
CA VAL A 51 5.39 -6.63 -2.08
C VAL A 51 5.76 -5.20 -1.68
N ILE A 52 4.78 -4.46 -1.15
CA ILE A 52 5.00 -3.17 -0.48
C ILE A 52 4.70 -3.36 1.01
N ARG A 53 5.58 -2.84 1.86
CA ARG A 53 5.44 -2.91 3.32
C ARG A 53 5.45 -1.51 3.91
N GLY A 54 4.50 -1.23 4.79
CA GLY A 54 4.38 0.03 5.52
C GLY A 54 4.35 -0.20 7.03
N LYS A 55 4.98 0.68 7.80
CA LYS A 55 5.00 0.65 9.27
C LYS A 55 4.43 1.93 9.87
N LYS A 56 3.65 1.80 10.95
CA LYS A 56 3.15 2.92 11.77
C LYS A 56 3.18 2.51 13.24
N GLY A 57 4.19 2.97 13.99
CA GLY A 57 4.38 2.56 15.38
C GLY A 57 4.53 1.05 15.52
N SER A 58 3.71 0.44 16.39
CA SER A 58 3.63 -1.02 16.56
C SER A 58 2.84 -1.73 15.46
N GLY A 59 2.07 -1.00 14.64
CA GLY A 59 1.29 -1.54 13.54
C GLY A 59 1.97 -1.44 12.17
N GLY A 60 1.32 -1.99 11.15
CA GLY A 60 1.79 -1.94 9.78
C GLY A 60 0.76 -2.40 8.77
N VAL A 61 1.14 -2.37 7.51
CA VAL A 61 0.35 -2.80 6.36
C VAL A 61 1.28 -3.52 5.38
N THR A 62 0.77 -4.56 4.73
CA THR A 62 1.46 -5.25 3.64
C THR A 62 0.51 -5.35 2.47
N VAL A 63 0.98 -4.97 1.28
CA VAL A 63 0.24 -5.13 0.01
C VAL A 63 1.01 -6.10 -0.86
N LYS A 64 0.35 -7.15 -1.36
CA LYS A 64 0.94 -8.16 -2.23
C LYS A 64 0.29 -8.08 -3.60
N LYS A 65 1.08 -7.78 -4.63
CA LYS A 65 0.58 -7.80 -6.01
C LYS A 65 0.45 -9.24 -6.50
N THR A 66 -0.67 -9.50 -7.17
CA THR A 66 -0.89 -10.71 -7.97
C THR A 66 -1.09 -10.32 -9.44
N GLY A 67 -1.40 -11.30 -10.30
CA GLY A 67 -1.69 -11.00 -11.71
C GLY A 67 -2.93 -10.13 -11.93
N GLN A 68 -3.91 -10.14 -11.01
CA GLN A 68 -5.22 -9.49 -11.20
C GLN A 68 -5.78 -8.76 -9.97
N ALA A 69 -5.13 -8.88 -8.81
CA ALA A 69 -5.59 -8.31 -7.55
C ALA A 69 -4.43 -7.81 -6.69
N LEU A 70 -4.80 -7.00 -5.70
CA LEU A 70 -3.99 -6.57 -4.57
C LEU A 70 -4.55 -7.13 -3.27
#